data_AF-A0A328SIX1-F1
#
_entry.id   AF-A0A328SIX1-F1
#
_cell.length_a   1.000
_cell.length_b   1.000
_cell.length_c   1.000
_cell.angle_alpha   90.00
_cell.angle_beta   90.00
_cell.angle_gamma   90.00
#
_symmetry.space_group_name_H-M   'P 1'
#
loop_
_entity.id
_entity.type
_entity.pdbx_description
1 polymer ?
#
loop_
_entity_poly.entity_id
_entity_poly.type
_entity_poly.pdbx_seq_one_letter_code
_entity_poly.pdbx_strand_id
1 'polypeptide(L)'
;NHFNVNNELNSHIKNVLMAIIKELENKLDHGQFNVELDYYANIGYIKKQVIEKVEESNDEELKDFSFDDYEQEIQNYYTALELLACITHLINNYSEKIICISKTSRTNRLFNEKIPDSAVLEYATSEAGYTTPTITDNKKLVRPLDENRFTSMEYPLYNDKILNYHYITLFTRLENKKQVIKVEIPLKDDKNTKTIEKNIENILEDLYSCSINGYPYILKKVHDNVVITNKFMDRMELVYELKNKPKGREVLSYR
;
A
#
# COMPACT_ATOMS: atom_id res chain seq x y z
N ASN A 1 -6.97 -5.35 -10.00
CA ASN A 1 -6.13 -4.15 -10.15
C ASN A 1 -4.69 -4.52 -9.85
N HIS A 2 -3.99 -5.04 -10.85
CA HIS A 2 -2.56 -5.24 -10.77
C HIS A 2 -1.89 -3.86 -10.76
N PHE A 3 -0.83 -3.70 -9.98
CA PHE A 3 0.14 -2.60 -10.14
C PHE A 3 0.70 -2.69 -11.56
N ASN A 4 0.00 -2.06 -12.51
CA ASN A 4 0.46 -1.96 -13.88
C ASN A 4 1.28 -0.67 -13.97
N VAL A 5 2.50 -0.70 -13.44
CA VAL A 5 3.50 0.36 -13.65
C VAL A 5 4.05 0.28 -15.10
N ASN A 6 3.28 -0.27 -16.05
CA ASN A 6 3.63 -0.25 -17.46
C ASN A 6 3.37 1.17 -17.99
N ASN A 7 4.38 2.02 -18.00
CA ASN A 7 5.34 2.22 -19.10
C ASN A 7 4.81 2.91 -20.36
N GLU A 8 3.53 3.23 -20.45
CA GLU A 8 3.00 4.01 -21.60
C GLU A 8 3.20 5.52 -21.45
N LEU A 9 3.39 6.01 -20.22
CA LEU A 9 3.69 7.42 -20.02
C LEU A 9 5.10 7.75 -20.54
N ASN A 10 5.20 8.79 -21.37
CA ASN A 10 6.46 9.24 -21.94
C ASN A 10 7.50 9.54 -20.84
N SER A 11 8.76 9.21 -21.12
CA SER A 11 9.86 9.28 -20.14
C SER A 11 10.13 10.70 -19.64
N HIS A 12 9.93 11.72 -20.49
CA HIS A 12 10.08 13.12 -20.11
C HIS A 12 9.02 13.52 -19.07
N ILE A 13 7.76 13.13 -19.29
CA ILE A 13 6.67 13.38 -18.32
C ILE A 13 6.97 12.68 -16.99
N LYS A 14 7.44 11.42 -17.02
CA LYS A 14 7.84 10.71 -15.79
C LYS A 14 8.91 11.49 -15.01
N ASN A 15 9.92 12.04 -15.69
CA ASN A 15 10.98 12.82 -15.05
C ASN A 15 10.45 14.10 -14.40
N VAL A 16 9.50 14.78 -15.03
CA VAL A 16 8.83 15.95 -14.44
C VAL A 16 8.08 15.57 -13.17
N LEU A 17 7.28 14.49 -13.20
CA LEU A 17 6.52 14.02 -12.04
C LEU A 17 7.45 13.57 -10.89
N MET A 18 8.57 12.92 -11.21
CA MET A 18 9.61 12.58 -10.22
C MET A 18 10.35 13.80 -9.66
N ALA A 19 10.38 14.93 -10.37
CA ALA A 19 10.91 16.17 -9.81
C ALA A 19 9.90 16.80 -8.85
N ILE A 20 8.62 16.84 -9.22
CA ILE A 20 7.54 17.41 -8.41
C ILE A 20 7.40 16.66 -7.07
N ILE A 21 7.51 15.33 -7.07
CA ILE A 21 7.34 14.53 -5.85
C ILE A 21 8.36 14.85 -4.75
N LYS A 22 9.52 15.44 -5.10
CA LYS A 22 10.50 15.90 -4.11
C LYS A 22 9.97 17.03 -3.23
N GLU A 23 9.01 17.81 -3.72
CA GLU A 23 8.33 18.82 -2.91
C GLU A 23 7.45 18.16 -1.85
N LEU A 24 6.76 17.08 -2.21
CA LEU A 24 6.01 16.26 -1.25
C LEU A 24 6.93 15.63 -0.21
N GLU A 25 8.08 15.07 -0.62
CA GLU A 25 9.08 14.52 0.30
C GLU A 25 9.49 15.55 1.36
N ASN A 26 9.80 16.78 0.92
CA ASN A 26 10.14 17.87 1.83
C ASN A 26 9.00 18.17 2.81
N LYS A 27 7.74 18.18 2.35
CA LYS A 27 6.58 18.37 3.25
C LYS A 27 6.49 17.25 4.29
N LEU A 28 6.64 15.99 3.87
CA LEU A 28 6.62 14.82 4.76
C LEU A 28 7.70 14.91 5.83
N ASP A 29 8.93 15.26 5.45
CA ASP A 29 10.07 15.39 6.37
C ASP A 29 9.90 16.53 7.39
N HIS A 30 9.08 17.54 7.08
CA HIS A 30 8.72 18.61 8.02
C HIS A 30 7.40 18.34 8.79
N GLY A 31 6.86 17.11 8.68
CA GLY A 31 5.66 16.70 9.39
C GLY A 31 4.37 17.34 8.87
N GLN A 32 4.36 17.82 7.63
CA GLN A 32 3.17 18.36 6.97
C GLN A 32 2.42 17.23 6.26
N PHE A 33 1.28 16.83 6.83
CA PHE A 33 0.42 15.78 6.29
C PHE A 33 -0.94 16.37 5.92
N ASN A 34 -1.33 16.22 4.65
CA ASN A 34 -2.67 16.55 4.20
C ASN A 34 -3.57 15.31 4.29
N VAL A 35 -4.86 15.54 4.52
CA VAL A 35 -5.87 14.47 4.52
C VAL A 35 -6.19 14.03 3.08
N GLU A 36 -6.09 14.97 2.14
CA GLU A 36 -6.26 14.71 0.71
C GLU A 36 -4.95 14.24 0.08
N LEU A 37 -5.06 13.43 -0.98
CA LEU A 37 -3.89 13.03 -1.79
C LEU A 37 -3.26 14.28 -2.42
N ASP A 38 -1.93 14.32 -2.43
CA ASP A 38 -1.15 15.43 -2.95
C ASP A 38 -1.45 15.67 -4.45
N TYR A 39 -1.73 14.62 -5.22
CA TYR A 39 -2.20 14.77 -6.60
C TYR A 39 -3.43 15.68 -6.71
N TYR A 40 -4.49 15.40 -5.93
CA TYR A 40 -5.75 16.16 -6.03
C TYR A 40 -5.60 17.57 -5.46
N ALA A 41 -4.85 17.72 -4.37
CA ALA A 41 -4.58 19.01 -3.77
C ALA A 41 -3.78 19.95 -4.71
N ASN A 42 -2.93 19.38 -5.57
CA ASN A 42 -2.02 20.15 -6.42
C ASN A 42 -2.22 19.91 -7.93
N ILE A 43 -3.38 19.41 -8.37
CA ILE A 43 -3.60 19.05 -9.79
C ILE A 43 -3.35 20.21 -10.74
N GLY A 44 -3.74 21.43 -10.36
CA GLY A 44 -3.48 22.63 -11.17
C GLY A 44 -1.99 22.96 -11.31
N TYR A 45 -1.21 22.76 -10.24
CA TYR A 45 0.25 22.93 -10.27
C TYR A 45 0.92 21.84 -11.11
N ILE A 46 0.53 20.58 -10.91
CA ILE A 46 1.06 19.44 -11.68
C ILE A 46 0.79 19.63 -13.17
N LYS A 47 -0.46 19.95 -13.54
CA LYS A 47 -0.85 20.21 -14.94
C LYS A 47 0.00 21.31 -15.56
N LYS A 48 0.16 22.44 -14.86
CA LYS A 48 0.99 23.55 -15.32
C LYS A 48 2.45 23.12 -15.53
N GLN A 49 3.07 22.47 -14.55
CA GLN A 49 4.47 22.04 -14.65
C GLN A 49 4.70 21.01 -15.77
N VAL A 50 3.78 20.08 -15.97
CA VAL A 50 3.88 19.10 -17.07
C VAL A 50 3.81 19.82 -18.42
N ILE A 51 2.82 20.69 -18.64
CA ILE A 51 2.67 21.42 -19.90
C ILE A 51 3.93 22.26 -20.20
N GLU A 52 4.36 23.09 -19.24
CA GLU A 52 5.54 23.95 -19.40
C GLU A 52 6.80 23.12 -19.75
N LYS A 53 7.03 22.00 -19.06
CA LYS A 53 8.20 21.16 -19.30
C LYS A 53 8.14 20.38 -20.60
N VAL A 54 6.94 20.01 -21.05
CA VAL A 54 6.73 19.35 -22.34
C VAL A 54 6.96 20.33 -23.49
N GLU A 55 6.47 21.57 -23.40
CA GLU A 55 6.71 22.63 -24.39
C GLU A 55 8.19 23.00 -24.51
N GLU A 56 8.95 22.96 -23.41
CA GLU A 56 10.40 23.13 -23.40
C GLU A 56 11.17 21.94 -24.01
N SER A 57 10.50 20.81 -24.23
CA SER A 57 11.14 19.59 -24.72
C SER A 57 11.22 19.56 -26.26
N ASN A 58 12.33 19.02 -26.77
CA ASN A 58 12.46 18.72 -28.21
C ASN A 58 11.98 17.30 -28.55
N ASP A 59 11.13 16.69 -27.71
CA ASP A 59 10.65 15.33 -27.92
C ASP A 59 9.56 15.33 -29.01
N GLU A 60 9.83 14.67 -30.13
CA GLU A 60 8.89 14.60 -31.25
C GLU A 60 7.59 13.89 -30.90
N GLU A 61 7.61 12.97 -29.92
CA GLU A 61 6.40 12.27 -29.45
C GLU A 61 5.42 13.21 -28.72
N LEU A 62 5.90 14.37 -28.27
CA LEU A 62 5.14 15.31 -27.46
C LEU A 62 4.76 16.60 -28.20
N LYS A 63 5.01 16.68 -29.52
CA LYS A 63 4.74 17.89 -30.33
C LYS A 63 3.28 18.35 -30.29
N ASP A 64 2.34 17.40 -30.25
CA ASP A 64 0.90 17.65 -30.19
C ASP A 64 0.32 17.27 -28.81
N PHE A 65 1.13 17.36 -27.76
CA PHE A 65 0.73 16.95 -26.41
C PHE A 65 -0.47 17.77 -25.89
N SER A 66 -1.52 17.07 -25.47
CA SER A 66 -2.61 17.61 -24.68
C SER A 66 -2.64 16.91 -23.34
N PHE A 67 -2.62 17.66 -22.24
CA PHE A 67 -2.65 17.07 -20.89
C PHE A 67 -3.90 16.20 -20.67
N ASP A 68 -5.04 16.63 -21.22
CA ASP A 68 -6.32 15.95 -21.01
C ASP A 68 -6.33 14.54 -21.64
N ASP A 69 -5.49 14.30 -22.66
CA ASP A 69 -5.35 12.99 -23.29
C ASP A 69 -4.53 12.00 -22.44
N TYR A 70 -3.72 12.50 -21.49
CA TYR A 70 -2.83 11.72 -20.63
C TYR A 70 -3.16 11.85 -19.14
N GLU A 71 -4.25 12.53 -18.79
CA GLU A 71 -4.58 12.89 -17.41
C GLU A 71 -4.64 11.66 -16.50
N GLN A 72 -5.25 10.57 -17.00
CA GLN A 72 -5.42 9.34 -16.24
C GLN A 72 -4.11 8.61 -15.97
N GLU A 73 -3.21 8.54 -16.97
CA GLU A 73 -1.88 7.95 -16.88
C GLU A 73 -0.99 8.76 -15.94
N ILE A 74 -1.03 10.09 -16.06
CA ILE A 74 -0.31 11.02 -15.18
C ILE A 74 -0.80 10.85 -13.73
N GLN A 75 -2.11 10.82 -13.52
CA GLN A 75 -2.71 10.60 -12.20
C GLN A 75 -2.25 9.28 -11.60
N ASN A 76 -2.36 8.18 -12.35
CA ASN A 76 -1.99 6.85 -11.87
C ASN A 76 -0.51 6.78 -11.52
N TYR A 77 0.35 7.34 -12.37
CA TYR A 77 1.79 7.36 -12.16
C TYR A 77 2.16 8.21 -10.93
N TYR A 78 1.64 9.43 -10.84
CA TYR A 78 1.93 10.33 -9.72
C TYR A 78 1.43 9.76 -8.39
N THR A 79 0.20 9.23 -8.36
CA THR A 79 -0.35 8.60 -7.15
C THR A 79 0.49 7.38 -6.71
N ALA A 80 1.07 6.65 -7.66
CA ALA A 80 2.01 5.56 -7.33
C ALA A 80 3.32 6.09 -6.74
N LEU A 81 3.86 7.20 -7.24
CA LEU A 81 5.04 7.87 -6.65
C LEU A 81 4.73 8.39 -5.24
N GLU A 82 3.58 9.03 -5.06
CA GLU A 82 3.10 9.51 -3.76
C GLU A 82 3.00 8.38 -2.73
N LEU A 83 2.37 7.27 -3.11
CA LEU A 83 2.29 6.09 -2.24
C LEU A 83 3.68 5.57 -1.86
N LEU A 84 4.60 5.53 -2.84
CA LEU A 84 5.96 5.06 -2.62
C LEU A 84 6.72 5.98 -1.65
N ALA A 85 6.62 7.30 -1.85
CA ALA A 85 7.21 8.31 -0.96
C ALA A 85 6.67 8.17 0.47
N CYS A 86 5.36 8.03 0.63
CA CYS A 86 4.72 7.82 1.94
C CYS A 86 5.19 6.54 2.63
N ILE A 87 5.22 5.39 1.93
CA ILE A 87 5.68 4.12 2.50
C ILE A 87 7.16 4.22 2.90
N THR A 88 7.99 4.77 2.03
CA THR A 88 9.43 4.94 2.30
C THR A 88 9.67 5.87 3.49
N HIS A 89 8.94 6.99 3.59
CA HIS A 89 9.03 7.90 4.73
C HIS A 89 8.56 7.22 6.03
N LEU A 90 7.46 6.47 5.99
CA LEU A 90 6.96 5.72 7.15
C LEU A 90 7.97 4.70 7.68
N ILE A 91 8.52 3.86 6.81
CA ILE A 91 9.48 2.82 7.22
C ILE A 91 10.78 3.45 7.72
N ASN A 92 11.33 4.45 7.02
CA ASN A 92 12.63 5.01 7.41
C ASN A 92 12.59 5.75 8.75
N ASN A 93 11.48 6.42 9.06
CA ASN A 93 11.34 7.25 10.25
C ASN A 93 10.62 6.55 11.41
N TYR A 94 9.79 5.54 11.14
CA TYR A 94 8.89 4.96 12.14
C TYR A 94 8.85 3.42 12.15
N SER A 95 9.76 2.71 11.47
CA SER A 95 9.75 1.22 11.44
C SER A 95 9.67 0.56 12.82
N GLU A 96 10.28 1.15 13.85
CA GLU A 96 10.22 0.64 15.24
C GLU A 96 8.82 0.73 15.89
N LYS A 97 7.90 1.47 15.27
CA LYS A 97 6.55 1.74 15.77
C LYS A 97 5.45 1.23 14.83
N ILE A 98 5.82 0.58 13.73
CA ILE A 98 4.87 0.09 12.74
C ILE A 98 4.65 -1.41 12.96
N ILE A 99 3.38 -1.79 13.07
CA ILE A 99 2.96 -3.18 13.08
C ILE A 99 1.77 -3.37 12.14
N CYS A 100 1.89 -4.34 11.24
CA CYS A 100 0.84 -4.69 10.30
C CYS A 100 0.13 -5.96 10.81
N ILE A 101 -1.19 -5.90 10.94
CA ILE A 101 -2.00 -6.99 11.49
C ILE A 101 -3.06 -7.41 10.48
N SER A 102 -3.16 -8.72 10.21
CA SER A 102 -4.20 -9.28 9.36
C SER A 102 -4.91 -10.47 10.02
N LYS A 103 -6.25 -10.48 9.92
CA LYS A 103 -7.10 -11.62 10.34
C LYS A 103 -7.09 -12.75 9.31
N THR A 104 -6.87 -12.40 8.06
CA THR A 104 -6.85 -13.34 6.94
C THR A 104 -5.50 -13.25 6.26
N SER A 105 -4.84 -14.38 6.12
CA SER A 105 -3.60 -14.51 5.35
C SER A 105 -3.73 -15.63 4.34
N ARG A 106 -3.03 -15.50 3.20
CA ARG A 106 -2.84 -16.59 2.23
C ARG A 106 -1.45 -17.24 2.34
N THR A 107 -0.63 -16.76 3.28
CA THR A 107 0.70 -17.33 3.52
C THR A 107 0.56 -18.78 3.98
N ASN A 108 1.31 -19.68 3.34
CA ASN A 108 1.36 -21.11 3.62
C ASN A 108 2.82 -21.59 3.75
N ARG A 109 3.73 -20.70 4.17
CA ARG A 109 5.17 -20.94 4.15
C ARG A 109 5.65 -21.71 5.38
N LEU A 110 4.92 -21.67 6.49
CA LEU A 110 5.29 -22.39 7.71
C LEU A 110 5.05 -23.90 7.56
N PHE A 111 3.90 -24.29 7.00
CA PHE A 111 3.54 -25.71 6.87
C PHE A 111 3.66 -26.24 5.43
N ASN A 112 3.81 -25.36 4.44
CA ASN A 112 3.84 -25.72 3.02
C ASN A 112 2.60 -26.51 2.55
N GLU A 113 1.45 -26.16 3.12
CA GLU A 113 0.16 -26.81 2.85
C GLU A 113 -0.67 -26.06 1.80
N LYS A 114 -1.71 -26.72 1.28
CA LYS A 114 -2.68 -26.08 0.37
C LYS A 114 -3.63 -25.10 1.07
N ILE A 115 -3.62 -25.08 2.40
CA ILE A 115 -4.40 -24.17 3.24
C ILE A 115 -3.48 -23.15 3.91
N PRO A 116 -3.99 -21.96 4.28
CA PRO A 116 -3.17 -20.93 4.93
C PRO A 116 -2.63 -21.37 6.30
N ASP A 117 -1.44 -20.89 6.66
CA ASP A 117 -0.78 -21.18 7.93
C ASP A 117 -1.65 -20.78 9.13
N SER A 118 -2.34 -19.63 9.04
CA SER A 118 -3.31 -19.19 10.05
C SER A 118 -4.42 -20.22 10.30
N ALA A 119 -4.95 -20.84 9.26
CA ALA A 119 -5.98 -21.87 9.40
C ALA A 119 -5.40 -23.13 10.04
N VAL A 120 -4.21 -23.59 9.60
CA VAL A 120 -3.54 -24.75 10.20
C VAL A 120 -3.36 -24.54 11.71
N LEU A 121 -2.87 -23.36 12.13
CA LEU A 121 -2.68 -23.02 13.53
C LEU A 121 -4.00 -22.99 14.31
N GLU A 122 -5.07 -22.48 13.72
CA GLU A 122 -6.39 -22.48 14.34
C GLU A 122 -6.94 -23.89 14.58
N TYR A 123 -6.70 -24.82 13.65
CA TYR A 123 -7.13 -26.22 13.80
C TYR A 123 -6.23 -27.01 14.76
N ALA A 124 -4.92 -26.77 14.73
CA ALA A 124 -3.95 -27.60 15.45
C ALA A 124 -3.68 -27.13 16.90
N THR A 125 -3.98 -25.87 17.22
CA THR A 125 -3.65 -25.27 18.51
C THR A 125 -4.84 -24.51 19.09
N SER A 126 -4.92 -24.40 20.42
CA SER A 126 -6.00 -23.66 21.10
C SER A 126 -5.51 -22.67 22.14
N GLU A 127 -4.30 -22.80 22.65
CA GLU A 127 -3.73 -21.89 23.64
C GLU A 127 -3.12 -20.65 22.99
N ALA A 128 -3.00 -19.57 23.76
CA ALA A 128 -2.32 -18.35 23.40
C ALA A 128 -0.81 -18.60 23.22
N GLY A 129 -0.20 -17.84 22.32
CA GLY A 129 1.20 -18.00 21.94
C GLY A 129 1.46 -17.52 20.52
N TYR A 130 2.70 -17.63 20.07
CA TYR A 130 3.12 -17.19 18.75
C TYR A 130 4.09 -18.18 18.10
N THR A 131 4.15 -18.16 16.77
CA THR A 131 5.11 -18.95 15.99
C THR A 131 6.49 -18.31 16.04
N THR A 132 7.54 -19.11 15.83
CA THR A 132 8.89 -18.59 15.63
C THR A 132 8.91 -17.49 14.56
N PRO A 133 9.40 -16.28 14.88
CA PRO A 133 9.48 -15.18 13.94
C PRO A 133 10.33 -15.54 12.72
N THR A 134 9.81 -15.27 11.53
CA THR A 134 10.52 -15.47 10.27
C THR A 134 10.97 -14.13 9.73
N ILE A 135 12.28 -13.96 9.56
CA ILE A 135 12.87 -12.78 8.92
C ILE A 135 12.93 -13.04 7.41
N THR A 136 12.45 -12.08 6.63
CA THR A 136 12.49 -12.13 5.17
C THR A 136 13.04 -10.83 4.60
N ASP A 137 13.99 -10.96 3.68
CA ASP A 137 14.52 -9.82 2.94
C ASP A 137 13.58 -9.42 1.81
N ASN A 138 13.51 -8.12 1.52
CA ASN A 138 12.81 -7.66 0.34
C ASN A 138 13.56 -8.11 -0.92
N LYS A 139 12.93 -8.96 -1.71
CA LYS A 139 13.51 -9.40 -2.99
C LYS A 139 13.17 -8.41 -4.09
N LYS A 140 14.06 -8.28 -5.07
CA LYS A 140 13.77 -7.53 -6.30
C LYS A 140 12.46 -8.02 -6.91
N LEU A 141 11.65 -7.07 -7.37
CA LEU A 141 10.44 -7.39 -8.11
C LEU A 141 10.84 -8.07 -9.42
N VAL A 142 10.17 -9.16 -9.75
CA VAL A 142 10.37 -9.88 -11.00
C VAL A 142 9.07 -9.93 -11.77
N ARG A 143 9.14 -9.63 -13.07
CA ARG A 143 8.02 -9.75 -14.00
C ARG A 143 8.28 -10.92 -14.95
N PRO A 144 7.30 -11.83 -15.14
CA PRO A 144 7.40 -12.85 -16.18
C PRO A 144 7.36 -12.17 -17.55
N LEU A 145 8.35 -12.46 -18.37
CA LEU A 145 8.42 -12.05 -19.78
C LEU A 145 7.75 -13.11 -20.67
N ASP A 146 7.99 -14.38 -20.36
CA ASP A 146 7.35 -15.57 -20.93
C ASP A 146 7.44 -16.74 -19.92
N GLU A 147 7.02 -17.95 -20.30
CA GLU A 147 6.93 -19.12 -19.40
C GLU A 147 8.23 -19.43 -18.63
N ASN A 148 9.39 -19.01 -19.13
CA ASN A 148 10.70 -19.33 -18.54
C ASN A 148 11.64 -18.13 -18.32
N ARG A 149 11.27 -16.91 -18.71
CA ARG A 149 12.10 -15.70 -18.51
C ARG A 149 11.42 -14.71 -17.60
N PHE A 150 12.21 -14.17 -16.68
CA PHE A 150 11.78 -13.08 -15.79
C PHE A 150 12.70 -11.89 -15.99
N THR A 151 12.14 -10.68 -15.96
CA THR A 151 12.92 -9.43 -15.91
C THR A 151 12.80 -8.81 -14.53
N SER A 152 13.90 -8.24 -14.02
CA SER A 152 13.88 -7.47 -12.78
C SER A 152 13.19 -6.14 -13.05
N MET A 153 12.21 -5.79 -12.23
CA MET A 153 11.61 -4.46 -12.21
C MET A 153 12.32 -3.62 -11.15
N GLU A 154 12.60 -2.38 -11.48
CA GLU A 154 13.10 -1.39 -10.54
C GLU A 154 11.96 -0.47 -10.12
N TYR A 155 11.98 -0.05 -8.86
CA TYR A 155 11.08 0.99 -8.40
C TYR A 155 11.48 2.32 -9.07
N PRO A 156 10.50 3.16 -9.48
CA PRO A 156 10.81 4.46 -10.09
C PRO A 156 11.58 5.39 -9.14
N LEU A 157 11.41 5.21 -7.83
CA LEU A 157 12.15 5.92 -6.78
C LEU A 157 12.58 4.95 -5.68
N TYR A 158 13.64 5.34 -4.96
CA TYR A 158 14.12 4.67 -3.73
C TYR A 158 14.44 3.18 -3.84
N ASN A 159 14.76 2.70 -5.04
CA ASN A 159 15.09 1.30 -5.29
C ASN A 159 16.13 0.78 -4.27
N ASP A 160 17.20 1.54 -4.03
CA ASP A 160 18.25 1.18 -3.06
C ASP A 160 17.75 1.07 -1.63
N LYS A 161 16.86 1.99 -1.20
CA LYS A 161 16.30 1.97 0.16
C LYS A 161 15.37 0.78 0.34
N ILE A 162 14.46 0.59 -0.61
CA ILE A 162 13.40 -0.42 -0.54
C ILE A 162 13.99 -1.84 -0.58
N LEU A 163 15.04 -2.07 -1.37
CA LEU A 163 15.70 -3.37 -1.44
C LEU A 163 16.45 -3.75 -0.16
N ASN A 164 16.78 -2.76 0.69
CA ASN A 164 17.39 -3.00 2.00
C ASN A 164 16.37 -3.25 3.11
N TYR A 165 15.06 -3.20 2.82
CA TYR A 165 14.05 -3.47 3.83
C TYR A 165 13.95 -4.96 4.15
N HIS A 166 13.66 -5.23 5.42
CA HIS A 166 13.40 -6.57 5.93
C HIS A 166 12.00 -6.62 6.54
N TYR A 167 11.46 -7.81 6.67
CA TYR A 167 10.15 -8.03 7.29
C TYR A 167 10.25 -9.18 8.28
N ILE A 168 9.82 -8.93 9.52
CA ILE A 168 9.54 -10.00 10.47
C ILE A 168 8.08 -10.40 10.28
N THR A 169 7.85 -11.69 10.03
CA THR A 169 6.51 -12.29 9.96
C THR A 169 6.35 -13.33 11.06
N LEU A 170 5.24 -13.27 11.78
CA LEU A 170 4.84 -14.30 12.73
C LEU A 170 3.32 -14.41 12.80
N PHE A 171 2.85 -15.52 13.32
CA PHE A 171 1.44 -15.73 13.65
C PHE A 171 1.29 -15.80 15.16
N THR A 172 0.23 -15.20 15.69
CA THR A 172 -0.01 -15.16 17.13
C THR A 172 -1.48 -15.37 17.44
N ARG A 173 -1.75 -16.08 18.52
CA ARG A 173 -3.04 -16.10 19.21
C ARG A 173 -2.86 -15.33 20.51
N LEU A 174 -3.52 -14.18 20.62
CA LEU A 174 -3.42 -13.32 21.79
C LEU A 174 -4.23 -13.84 23.00
N GLU A 175 -5.27 -14.63 22.76
CA GLU A 175 -6.16 -15.14 23.82
C GLU A 175 -6.60 -16.57 23.52
N ASN A 176 -6.68 -17.42 24.55
CA ASN A 176 -7.04 -18.82 24.41
C ASN A 176 -8.35 -19.03 23.64
N LYS A 177 -8.34 -20.01 22.73
CA LYS A 177 -9.47 -20.45 21.89
C LYS A 177 -10.02 -19.35 20.97
N LYS A 178 -9.28 -18.26 20.76
CA LYS A 178 -9.62 -17.22 19.77
C LYS A 178 -8.89 -17.45 18.45
N GLN A 179 -9.19 -16.58 17.49
CA GLN A 179 -8.58 -16.57 16.16
C GLN A 179 -7.06 -16.35 16.22
N VAL A 180 -6.36 -16.81 15.19
CA VAL A 180 -4.94 -16.54 14.98
C VAL A 180 -4.81 -15.35 14.03
N ILE A 181 -3.98 -14.38 14.40
CA ILE A 181 -3.66 -13.23 13.56
C ILE A 181 -2.24 -13.33 13.02
N LYS A 182 -2.02 -12.82 11.82
CA LYS A 182 -0.69 -12.62 11.26
C LYS A 182 -0.19 -11.22 11.60
N VAL A 183 1.03 -11.16 12.09
CA VAL A 183 1.76 -9.94 12.41
C VAL A 183 2.94 -9.83 11.44
N GLU A 184 3.05 -8.67 10.80
CA GLU A 184 4.15 -8.29 9.90
C GLU A 184 4.75 -6.97 10.36
N ILE A 185 6.07 -6.93 10.52
CA ILE A 185 6.80 -5.74 10.97
C ILE A 185 7.80 -5.36 9.87
N PRO A 186 7.58 -4.25 9.14
CA PRO A 186 8.54 -3.75 8.16
C PRO A 186 9.70 -3.03 8.85
N LEU A 187 10.92 -3.30 8.41
CA LEU A 187 12.15 -2.89 9.07
C LEU A 187 13.09 -2.27 8.03
N LYS A 188 13.72 -1.17 8.41
CA LYS A 188 14.55 -0.39 7.48
C LYS A 188 15.94 -0.98 7.21
N ASP A 189 16.49 -1.71 8.18
CA ASP A 189 17.85 -2.25 8.15
C ASP A 189 18.05 -3.41 9.14
N ASP A 190 19.18 -4.12 9.01
CA ASP A 190 19.58 -5.24 9.88
C ASP A 190 19.64 -4.89 11.38
N LYS A 191 20.03 -3.66 11.72
CA LYS A 191 20.13 -3.23 13.11
C LYS A 191 18.74 -3.17 13.73
N ASN A 192 17.78 -2.61 13.00
CA ASN A 192 16.39 -2.53 13.41
C ASN A 192 15.77 -3.93 13.55
N THR A 193 16.08 -4.84 12.62
CA THR A 193 15.67 -6.26 12.70
C THR A 193 16.09 -6.90 14.02
N LYS A 194 17.39 -6.82 14.37
CA LYS A 194 17.91 -7.42 15.62
C LYS A 194 17.31 -6.81 16.88
N THR A 195 17.01 -5.51 16.86
CA THR A 195 16.37 -4.83 17.99
C THR A 195 14.93 -5.31 18.18
N ILE A 196 14.15 -5.39 17.09
CA ILE A 196 12.75 -5.81 17.16
C ILE A 196 12.65 -7.29 17.50
N GLU A 197 13.46 -8.16 16.90
CA GLU A 197 13.48 -9.60 17.18
C GLU A 197 13.62 -9.91 18.67
N LYS A 198 14.51 -9.18 19.37
CA LYS A 198 14.71 -9.32 20.83
C LYS A 198 13.53 -8.81 21.68
N ASN A 199 12.66 -7.99 21.11
CA ASN A 199 11.56 -7.32 21.80
C ASN A 199 10.17 -7.85 21.38
N ILE A 200 10.09 -8.92 20.60
CA ILE A 200 8.81 -9.44 20.08
C ILE A 200 7.83 -9.77 21.20
N GLU A 201 8.29 -10.36 22.31
CA GLU A 201 7.43 -10.69 23.45
C GLU A 201 6.77 -9.44 24.04
N ASN A 202 7.54 -8.37 24.25
CA ASN A 202 7.02 -7.08 24.75
C ASN A 202 5.99 -6.48 23.78
N ILE A 203 6.26 -6.53 22.47
CA ILE A 203 5.32 -6.04 21.44
C ILE A 203 4.01 -6.83 21.47
N LEU A 204 4.08 -8.15 21.65
CA LEU A 204 2.90 -9.01 21.75
C LEU A 204 2.13 -8.78 23.05
N GLU A 205 2.82 -8.49 24.15
CA GLU A 205 2.20 -8.12 25.43
C GLU A 205 1.45 -6.78 25.32
N ASP A 206 2.06 -5.78 24.68
CA ASP A 206 1.42 -4.49 24.40
C ASP A 206 0.17 -4.68 23.51
N LEU A 207 0.27 -5.51 22.47
CA LEU A 207 -0.87 -5.87 21.61
C LEU A 207 -1.97 -6.58 22.40
N TYR A 208 -1.61 -7.51 23.28
CA TYR A 208 -2.56 -8.21 24.13
C TYR A 208 -3.28 -7.24 25.07
N SER A 209 -2.56 -6.30 25.69
CA SER A 209 -3.11 -5.33 26.65
C SER A 209 -4.22 -4.44 26.05
N CYS A 210 -4.16 -4.20 24.73
CA CYS A 210 -5.16 -3.40 24.00
C CYS A 210 -6.14 -4.26 23.18
N SER A 211 -6.16 -5.59 23.39
CA SER A 211 -7.01 -6.53 22.66
C SER A 211 -8.29 -6.89 23.41
N ILE A 212 -9.36 -7.13 22.64
CA ILE A 212 -10.64 -7.66 23.13
C ILE A 212 -11.02 -8.85 22.25
N ASN A 213 -11.30 -10.01 22.86
CA ASN A 213 -11.58 -11.27 22.15
C ASN A 213 -10.47 -11.66 21.16
N GLY A 214 -9.21 -11.56 21.58
CA GLY A 214 -8.05 -11.92 20.75
C GLY A 214 -7.80 -11.00 19.54
N TYR A 215 -8.30 -9.76 19.54
CA TYR A 215 -8.01 -8.78 18.48
C TYR A 215 -7.85 -7.35 19.03
N PRO A 216 -6.88 -6.55 18.54
CA PRO A 216 -6.68 -5.18 19.01
C PRO A 216 -7.94 -4.31 18.85
N TYR A 217 -8.43 -3.76 19.96
CA TYR A 217 -9.66 -2.97 19.99
C TYR A 217 -9.55 -1.71 19.12
N ILE A 218 -8.38 -1.07 19.10
CA ILE A 218 -8.13 0.12 18.28
C ILE A 218 -8.38 -0.17 16.80
N LEU A 219 -7.90 -1.32 16.31
CA LEU A 219 -8.14 -1.74 14.92
C LEU A 219 -9.61 -2.04 14.64
N LYS A 220 -10.30 -2.68 15.60
CA LYS A 220 -11.75 -2.93 15.48
C LYS A 220 -12.53 -1.61 15.39
N LYS A 221 -12.24 -0.66 16.28
CA LYS A 221 -12.91 0.65 16.32
C LYS A 221 -12.67 1.46 15.04
N VAL A 222 -11.45 1.44 14.51
CA VAL A 222 -11.14 2.10 13.23
C VAL A 222 -11.94 1.45 12.11
N HIS A 223 -11.96 0.12 12.02
CA HIS A 223 -12.76 -0.60 11.02
C HIS A 223 -14.24 -0.20 11.09
N ASP A 224 -14.86 -0.27 12.26
CA ASP A 224 -16.27 0.03 12.44
C ASP A 224 -16.63 1.48 12.05
N ASN A 225 -15.69 2.43 12.22
CA ASN A 225 -15.88 3.84 11.87
C ASN A 225 -15.70 4.15 10.38
N VAL A 226 -14.84 3.41 9.67
CA VAL A 226 -14.53 3.68 8.24
C VAL A 226 -15.32 2.80 7.27
N VAL A 227 -16.07 1.82 7.77
CA VAL A 227 -16.90 0.95 6.93
C VAL A 227 -17.95 1.79 6.19
N ILE A 228 -17.81 1.85 4.87
CA ILE A 228 -18.79 2.44 3.97
C ILE A 228 -19.96 1.47 3.87
N THR A 229 -21.04 1.79 4.58
CA THR A 229 -22.28 1.00 4.58
C THR A 229 -23.15 1.32 3.36
N ASN A 230 -24.06 0.42 2.99
CA ASN A 230 -25.07 0.69 1.96
C ASN A 230 -25.87 1.97 2.26
N LYS A 231 -26.21 2.20 3.54
CA LYS A 231 -26.87 3.44 3.98
C LYS A 231 -26.04 4.70 3.74
N PHE A 232 -24.71 4.60 3.79
CA PHE A 232 -23.83 5.72 3.43
C PHE A 232 -23.86 5.94 1.91
N MET A 233 -23.77 4.87 1.11
CA MET A 233 -23.87 4.94 -0.35
C MET A 233 -25.20 5.54 -0.81
N ASP A 234 -26.33 5.11 -0.25
CA ASP A 234 -27.66 5.64 -0.56
C ASP A 234 -27.76 7.15 -0.29
N ARG A 235 -27.11 7.61 0.80
CA ARG A 235 -27.02 9.03 1.14
C ARG A 235 -26.15 9.80 0.15
N MET A 236 -25.01 9.23 -0.26
CA MET A 236 -24.18 9.84 -1.29
C MET A 236 -24.92 9.94 -2.63
N GLU A 237 -25.63 8.89 -3.05
CA GLU A 237 -26.43 8.92 -4.28
C GLU A 237 -27.52 10.01 -4.25
N LEU A 238 -28.10 10.26 -3.08
CA LEU A 238 -29.05 11.36 -2.88
C LEU A 238 -28.36 12.73 -2.98
N VAL A 239 -27.26 12.93 -2.24
CA VAL A 239 -26.54 14.22 -2.15
C VAL A 239 -25.96 14.64 -3.50
N TYR A 240 -25.41 13.70 -4.27
CA TYR A 240 -24.85 13.96 -5.59
C TYR A 240 -25.89 13.89 -6.72
N GLU A 241 -27.17 13.78 -6.38
CA GLU A 241 -28.30 13.66 -7.31
C GLU A 241 -28.12 12.56 -8.36
N LEU A 242 -27.37 11.51 -8.00
CA LEU A 242 -27.07 10.36 -8.88
C LEU A 242 -28.27 9.41 -9.00
N LYS A 243 -29.24 9.53 -8.10
CA LYS A 243 -30.43 8.67 -8.03
C LYS A 243 -31.28 8.70 -9.30
N ASN A 244 -31.28 9.83 -10.02
CA ASN A 244 -32.06 10.04 -11.25
C ASN A 244 -31.19 10.11 -12.51
N LYS A 245 -29.87 9.91 -12.39
CA LYS A 245 -29.00 9.82 -13.56
C LYS A 245 -29.06 8.40 -14.12
N PRO A 246 -29.22 8.23 -15.44
CA PRO A 246 -29.27 6.90 -16.04
C PRO A 246 -27.97 6.16 -15.71
N LYS A 247 -28.07 5.16 -14.83
CA LYS A 247 -26.99 4.21 -14.61
C LYS A 247 -26.93 3.41 -15.90
N GLY A 248 -25.81 3.43 -16.63
CA GLY A 248 -25.68 2.94 -18.03
C GLY A 248 -26.16 1.52 -18.34
N ARG A 249 -26.66 0.77 -17.35
CA ARG A 249 -27.38 -0.51 -17.51
C ARG A 249 -28.84 -0.35 -17.98
N GLU A 250 -29.45 0.82 -17.83
CA GLU A 250 -30.85 1.06 -18.26
C GLU A 250 -30.98 1.24 -19.78
N VAL A 251 -29.88 1.51 -20.48
CA VAL A 251 -29.86 1.67 -21.96
C VAL A 251 -29.94 0.31 -22.68
N LEU A 252 -29.77 -0.81 -21.97
CA LEU A 252 -29.78 -2.17 -22.54
C LEU A 252 -31.16 -2.86 -22.52
N SER A 253 -32.22 -2.23 -21.99
CA SER A 253 -33.55 -2.86 -21.86
C SER A 253 -34.56 -2.49 -22.95
N TYR A 254 -34.14 -1.87 -24.05
CA TYR A 254 -35.00 -1.67 -25.22
C TYR A 254 -34.43 -2.37 -26.46
N ARG A 255 -34.77 -3.66 -26.62
CA ARG A 255 -35.07 -4.31 -27.90
C ARG A 255 -36.08 -5.42 -27.70
#